data_AF-A0A355PLJ3-F1
#
_entry.id   AF-A0A355PLJ3-F1
#
_cell.length_a   1.000
_cell.length_b   1.000
_cell.length_c   1.000
_cell.angle_alpha   90.00
_cell.angle_beta   90.00
_cell.angle_gamma   90.00
#
_symmetry.space_group_name_H-M   'P 1'
#
loop_
_entity.id
_entity.type
_entity.pdbx_description
1 polymer ?
#
loop_
_entity_poly.entity_id
_entity_poly.type
_entity_poly.pdbx_seq_one_letter_code
_entity_poly.pdbx_strand_id
1 'polypeptide(L)'
;MRLIIAEKPSLARAIADALPGGGKRQEGAIVCGNTTVTWCLGHLLEQAPPEAYDPADKQWRLDRLPIVPGTWQLAPRSKARGQLAVIRKLIKQATSVVHAGDPDREGQLLVQEVIEHLKYRGPVQRLLISDLNRPAVSRALASLRPNAEFQPLFQAAQARSRADWLYGINLTRAWTLTGRQAGHDGVLSVGRVQTPVLGLIVRRDNSIRDFKPHPFYPLWVDLQVAQGQLRAWWAPKAHQPLDEQRRLIDRTPADALAAQLPGARGTLTTLDQQEKRQAPPLPYSLSALQVDAARRFGLSAQMVLDICQRLYEQHKLITYPRSDCR
;
A
#
# COMPACT_ATOMS: atom_id res chain seq x y z
N MET A 1 -5.80 -18.65 32.20
CA MET A 1 -5.83 -19.04 30.77
C MET A 1 -5.12 -17.96 29.95
N ARG A 2 -4.24 -18.35 29.01
CA ARG A 2 -3.63 -17.43 28.03
C ARG A 2 -4.54 -17.27 26.81
N LEU A 3 -4.85 -16.05 26.41
CA LEU A 3 -5.67 -15.77 25.22
C LEU A 3 -4.80 -15.21 24.09
N ILE A 4 -4.79 -15.84 22.93
CA ILE A 4 -4.14 -15.32 21.71
C ILE A 4 -5.20 -14.73 20.80
N ILE A 5 -5.06 -13.47 20.40
CA ILE A 5 -5.98 -12.78 19.49
C ILE A 5 -5.28 -12.55 18.16
N ALA A 6 -5.62 -13.36 17.15
CA ALA A 6 -5.11 -13.20 15.79
C ALA A 6 -5.93 -12.19 14.98
N GLU A 7 -5.40 -11.72 13.86
CA GLU A 7 -6.14 -10.85 12.94
C GLU A 7 -7.24 -11.58 12.16
N LYS A 8 -7.03 -12.87 11.88
CA LYS A 8 -7.88 -13.64 10.96
C LYS A 8 -7.91 -15.14 11.29
N PRO A 9 -8.93 -15.89 10.82
CA PRO A 9 -9.08 -17.31 11.13
C PRO A 9 -7.94 -18.20 10.60
N SER A 10 -7.32 -17.86 9.46
CA SER A 10 -6.18 -18.62 8.90
C SER A 10 -4.96 -18.57 9.82
N LEU A 11 -4.62 -17.38 10.32
CA LEU A 11 -3.53 -17.18 11.27
C LEU A 11 -3.82 -17.87 12.61
N ALA A 12 -5.04 -17.76 13.13
CA ALA A 12 -5.43 -18.46 14.36
C ALA A 12 -5.29 -19.98 14.26
N ARG A 13 -5.66 -20.58 13.12
CA ARG A 13 -5.47 -22.02 12.87
C ARG A 13 -3.99 -22.39 12.87
N ALA A 14 -3.14 -21.63 12.16
CA ALA A 14 -1.70 -21.88 12.12
C ALA A 14 -1.06 -21.80 13.52
N ILE A 15 -1.49 -20.84 14.35
CA ILE A 15 -1.07 -20.73 15.75
C ILE A 15 -1.53 -21.94 16.56
N ALA A 16 -2.82 -22.31 16.45
CA ALA A 16 -3.38 -23.43 17.19
C ALA A 16 -2.70 -24.78 16.83
N ASP A 17 -2.39 -25.00 15.55
CA ASP A 17 -1.69 -26.20 15.05
C ASP A 17 -0.25 -26.31 15.56
N ALA A 18 0.37 -25.17 15.90
CA ALA A 18 1.72 -25.11 16.46
C ALA A 18 1.76 -25.25 17.99
N LEU A 19 0.61 -25.13 18.68
CA LEU A 19 0.50 -25.28 20.13
C LEU A 19 0.39 -26.76 20.55
N PRO A 20 0.92 -27.12 21.74
CA PRO A 20 0.78 -28.47 22.28
C PRO A 20 -0.65 -28.77 22.74
N GLY A 21 -1.03 -30.06 22.74
CA GLY A 21 -2.29 -30.54 23.34
C GLY A 21 -3.49 -30.67 22.39
N GLY A 22 -3.32 -30.32 21.10
CA GLY A 22 -4.39 -30.40 20.10
C GLY A 22 -5.47 -29.32 20.27
N GLY A 23 -6.02 -28.83 19.16
CA GLY A 23 -7.00 -27.75 19.17
C GLY A 23 -8.44 -28.27 19.15
N LYS A 24 -9.20 -28.02 20.23
CA LYS A 24 -10.65 -28.22 20.23
C LYS A 24 -11.34 -26.97 19.69
N ARG A 25 -11.99 -27.08 18.53
CA ARG A 25 -12.75 -25.98 17.92
C ARG A 25 -13.96 -25.63 18.78
N GLN A 26 -14.17 -24.33 18.95
CA GLN A 26 -15.36 -23.73 19.55
C GLN A 26 -15.82 -22.58 18.65
N GLU A 27 -17.00 -22.06 18.91
CA GLU A 27 -17.50 -20.90 18.17
C GLU A 27 -16.55 -19.69 18.37
N GLY A 28 -15.95 -19.22 17.27
CA GLY A 28 -15.04 -18.07 17.27
C GLY A 28 -13.70 -18.26 17.98
N ALA A 29 -13.34 -19.49 18.38
CA ALA A 29 -12.08 -19.79 19.05
C ALA A 29 -11.62 -21.26 18.90
N ILE A 30 -10.35 -21.52 19.22
CA ILE A 30 -9.75 -22.85 19.30
C ILE A 30 -9.07 -22.97 20.66
N VAL A 31 -9.44 -23.99 21.44
CA VAL A 31 -8.88 -24.23 22.77
C VAL A 31 -7.78 -25.28 22.67
N CYS A 32 -6.56 -24.91 23.09
CA CYS A 32 -5.37 -25.74 23.11
C CYS A 32 -4.82 -25.81 24.55
N GLY A 33 -5.30 -26.77 25.34
CA GLY A 33 -4.96 -26.87 26.77
C GLY A 33 -5.33 -25.60 27.55
N ASN A 34 -4.35 -24.95 28.18
CA ASN A 34 -4.53 -23.68 28.92
C ASN A 34 -4.39 -22.42 28.03
N THR A 35 -4.26 -22.59 26.71
CA THR A 35 -4.22 -21.49 25.74
C THR A 35 -5.46 -21.51 24.85
N THR A 36 -6.15 -20.39 24.72
CA THR A 36 -7.25 -20.22 23.77
C THR A 36 -6.81 -19.28 22.67
N VAL A 37 -7.01 -19.67 21.42
CA VAL A 37 -6.73 -18.86 20.23
C VAL A 37 -8.05 -18.38 19.65
N THR A 38 -8.24 -17.07 19.56
CA THR A 38 -9.36 -16.42 18.88
C THR A 38 -8.84 -15.52 17.77
N TRP A 39 -9.73 -14.92 17.00
CA TRP A 39 -9.37 -14.08 15.86
C TRP A 39 -10.33 -12.93 15.66
N CYS A 40 -9.86 -11.93 14.94
CA CYS A 40 -10.69 -10.90 14.34
C CYS A 40 -11.15 -11.34 12.93
N LEU A 41 -11.95 -10.51 12.28
CA LEU A 41 -12.47 -10.74 10.92
C LEU A 41 -12.20 -9.47 10.09
N GLY A 42 -10.92 -9.11 9.97
CA GLY A 42 -10.52 -7.73 9.72
C GLY A 42 -10.84 -6.86 10.94
N HIS A 43 -10.96 -5.55 10.75
CA HIS A 43 -11.36 -4.65 11.83
C HIS A 43 -12.72 -5.08 12.42
N LEU A 44 -12.78 -5.25 13.75
CA LEU A 44 -14.03 -5.48 14.49
C LEU A 44 -14.69 -4.16 14.93
N LEU A 45 -13.88 -3.11 14.98
CA LEU A 45 -14.24 -1.75 15.38
C LEU A 45 -14.00 -0.82 14.18
N GLU A 46 -14.73 0.28 14.13
CA GLU A 46 -14.50 1.35 13.16
C GLU A 46 -14.62 2.71 13.87
N GLN A 47 -14.00 3.74 13.29
CA GLN A 47 -14.18 5.11 13.81
C GLN A 47 -15.67 5.43 13.83
N ALA A 48 -16.16 5.93 14.96
CA ALA A 48 -17.57 6.25 15.10
C ALA A 48 -17.97 7.31 14.06
N PRO A 49 -19.20 7.24 13.51
CA PRO A 49 -19.68 8.24 12.58
C PRO A 49 -19.92 9.57 13.30
N PRO A 50 -19.99 10.71 12.58
CA PRO A 50 -20.16 12.02 13.20
C PRO A 50 -21.34 12.12 14.19
N GLU A 51 -22.47 11.50 13.86
CA GLU A 51 -23.67 11.48 14.71
C GLU A 51 -23.51 10.75 16.06
N ALA A 52 -22.43 9.99 16.24
CA ALA A 52 -22.09 9.39 17.54
C ALA A 52 -21.40 10.38 18.49
N TYR A 53 -20.88 11.49 17.96
CA TYR A 53 -20.29 12.58 18.75
C TYR A 53 -21.34 13.65 19.06
N ASP A 54 -22.14 14.02 18.06
CA ASP A 54 -23.30 14.93 18.22
C ASP A 54 -24.41 14.48 17.26
N PRO A 55 -25.62 14.11 17.74
CA PRO A 55 -26.74 13.72 16.88
C PRO A 55 -27.09 14.73 15.77
N ALA A 56 -26.80 16.03 15.97
CA ALA A 56 -26.99 17.06 14.96
C ALA A 56 -26.09 16.88 13.72
N ASP A 57 -24.95 16.19 13.85
CA ASP A 57 -24.04 15.89 12.75
C ASP A 57 -24.54 14.76 11.83
N LYS A 58 -25.72 14.18 12.11
CA LYS A 58 -26.40 13.27 11.19
C LYS A 58 -26.81 14.00 9.91
N GLN A 59 -27.31 15.23 10.04
CA GLN A 59 -27.62 16.07 8.90
C GLN A 59 -26.37 16.80 8.43
N TRP A 60 -26.08 16.73 7.13
CA TRP A 60 -24.90 17.38 6.56
C TRP A 60 -25.16 18.88 6.39
N ARG A 61 -24.35 19.70 7.04
CA ARG A 61 -24.49 21.16 7.04
C ARG A 61 -23.11 21.83 6.99
N LEU A 62 -22.95 22.84 6.13
CA LEU A 62 -21.66 23.53 5.96
C LEU A 62 -21.24 24.28 7.23
N ASP A 63 -22.18 24.88 7.95
CA ASP A 63 -21.93 25.66 9.18
C ASP A 63 -21.48 24.81 10.38
N ARG A 64 -21.53 23.48 10.25
CA ARG A 64 -21.05 22.53 11.27
C ARG A 64 -19.67 21.93 10.95
N LEU A 65 -19.07 22.31 9.83
CA LEU A 65 -17.75 21.83 9.44
C LEU A 65 -16.65 22.81 9.91
N PRO A 66 -15.48 22.33 10.33
CA PRO A 66 -15.11 20.91 10.46
C PRO A 66 -15.60 20.28 11.76
N ILE A 67 -16.00 19.01 11.67
CA ILE A 67 -16.28 18.13 12.80
C ILE A 67 -14.96 17.57 13.32
N VAL A 68 -14.60 17.94 14.55
CA VAL A 68 -13.37 17.52 15.22
C VAL A 68 -13.72 16.91 16.58
N PRO A 69 -13.63 15.58 16.74
CA PRO A 69 -13.96 14.93 18.00
C PRO A 69 -13.03 15.37 19.14
N GLY A 70 -13.61 15.81 20.27
CA GLY A 70 -12.84 16.07 21.50
C GLY A 70 -12.33 14.77 22.14
N THR A 71 -13.17 13.72 22.15
CA THR A 71 -12.78 12.36 22.54
C THR A 71 -13.18 11.39 21.45
N TRP A 72 -12.21 10.66 20.91
CA TRP A 72 -12.42 9.70 19.84
C TRP A 72 -13.19 8.46 20.31
N GLN A 73 -14.18 8.05 19.51
CA GLN A 73 -15.01 6.89 19.80
C GLN A 73 -14.85 5.84 18.71
N LEU A 74 -14.87 4.57 19.11
CA LEU A 74 -14.91 3.43 18.21
C LEU A 74 -16.26 2.74 18.35
N ALA A 75 -16.86 2.37 17.21
CA ALA A 75 -18.11 1.64 17.14
C ALA A 75 -17.88 0.20 16.67
N PRO A 76 -18.55 -0.81 17.23
CA PRO A 76 -18.51 -2.17 16.70
C PRO A 76 -19.14 -2.25 15.31
N ARG A 77 -18.39 -2.81 14.36
CA ARG A 77 -18.92 -3.07 13.01
C ARG A 77 -20.08 -4.06 13.09
N SER A 78 -21.16 -3.78 12.38
CA SER A 78 -22.40 -4.58 12.43
C SER A 78 -22.15 -6.08 12.20
N LYS A 79 -21.38 -6.42 11.16
CA LYS A 79 -21.03 -7.81 10.79
C LYS A 79 -20.04 -8.48 11.76
N ALA A 80 -19.40 -7.72 12.65
CA ALA A 80 -18.35 -8.20 13.55
C ALA A 80 -18.81 -8.38 15.01
N ARG A 81 -20.05 -7.98 15.34
CA ARG A 81 -20.56 -7.97 16.72
C ARG A 81 -20.52 -9.35 17.39
N GLY A 82 -20.84 -10.41 16.66
CA GLY A 82 -20.78 -11.78 17.18
C GLY A 82 -19.36 -12.16 17.63
N GLN A 83 -18.37 -11.97 16.74
CA GLN A 83 -16.98 -12.27 17.07
C GLN A 83 -16.44 -11.39 18.20
N LEU A 84 -16.80 -10.09 18.22
CA LEU A 84 -16.42 -9.20 19.33
C LEU A 84 -17.01 -9.67 20.67
N ALA A 85 -18.23 -10.23 20.68
CA ALA A 85 -18.84 -10.80 21.88
C ALA A 85 -18.10 -12.06 22.36
N VAL A 86 -17.64 -12.91 21.44
CA VAL A 86 -16.78 -14.07 21.77
C VAL A 86 -15.49 -13.60 22.44
N ILE A 87 -14.77 -12.64 21.84
CA ILE A 87 -13.53 -12.10 22.41
C ILE A 87 -13.80 -11.46 23.77
N ARG A 88 -14.91 -10.71 23.93
CA ARG A 88 -15.32 -10.13 25.22
C ARG A 88 -15.51 -11.17 26.32
N LYS A 89 -16.09 -12.33 25.99
CA LYS A 89 -16.24 -13.42 26.96
C LYS A 89 -14.89 -14.02 27.35
N LEU A 90 -14.03 -14.28 26.37
CA LEU A 90 -12.74 -14.93 26.56
C LEU A 90 -11.74 -14.02 27.30
N ILE A 91 -11.69 -12.73 26.97
CA ILE A 91 -10.72 -11.79 27.53
C ILE A 91 -10.93 -11.57 29.03
N LYS A 92 -12.18 -11.69 29.53
CA LYS A 92 -12.50 -11.63 30.96
C LYS A 92 -11.95 -12.81 31.76
N GLN A 93 -11.72 -13.95 31.09
CA GLN A 93 -11.17 -15.17 31.70
C GLN A 93 -9.64 -15.24 31.53
N ALA A 94 -9.06 -14.29 30.78
CA ALA A 94 -7.65 -14.30 30.41
C ALA A 94 -6.78 -13.74 31.54
N THR A 95 -5.80 -14.53 31.96
CA THR A 95 -4.73 -14.09 32.88
C THR A 95 -3.62 -13.37 32.12
N SER A 96 -3.48 -13.64 30.83
CA SER A 96 -2.57 -12.94 29.90
C SER A 96 -3.14 -12.95 28.48
N VAL A 97 -2.80 -11.93 27.70
CA VAL A 97 -3.18 -11.80 26.28
C VAL A 97 -1.94 -11.79 25.39
N VAL A 98 -2.02 -12.43 24.24
CA VAL A 98 -1.03 -12.37 23.17
C VAL A 98 -1.68 -11.74 21.94
N HIS A 99 -1.20 -10.57 21.57
CA HIS A 99 -1.54 -9.87 20.34
C HIS A 99 -0.85 -10.55 19.15
N ALA A 100 -1.63 -11.14 18.26
CA ALA A 100 -1.15 -11.84 17.06
C ALA A 100 -1.74 -11.24 15.77
N GLY A 101 -1.93 -9.91 15.72
CA GLY A 101 -2.19 -9.21 14.45
C GLY A 101 -1.02 -9.31 13.47
N ASP A 102 -1.24 -9.06 12.18
CA ASP A 102 -0.19 -9.17 11.16
C ASP A 102 1.01 -8.23 11.52
N PRO A 103 2.25 -8.53 11.08
CA PRO A 103 3.46 -7.85 11.54
C PRO A 103 3.67 -6.49 10.84
N ASP A 104 2.64 -5.66 10.81
CA ASP A 104 2.65 -4.31 10.26
C ASP A 104 1.86 -3.33 11.15
N ARG A 105 1.74 -2.10 10.68
CA ARG A 105 1.04 -1.02 11.39
C ARG A 105 -0.46 -1.27 11.55
N GLU A 106 -1.12 -1.80 10.54
CA GLU A 106 -2.57 -2.04 10.57
C GLU A 106 -2.90 -3.25 11.46
N GLY A 107 -2.11 -4.31 11.38
CA GLY A 107 -2.21 -5.47 12.26
C GLY A 107 -2.01 -5.10 13.74
N GLN A 108 -1.12 -4.13 14.03
CA GLN A 108 -0.97 -3.57 15.38
C GLN A 108 -2.21 -2.78 15.83
N LEU A 109 -2.80 -1.95 14.96
CA LEU A 109 -4.02 -1.19 15.29
C LEU A 109 -5.19 -2.12 15.59
N LEU A 110 -5.41 -3.09 14.71
CA LEU A 110 -6.60 -3.92 14.65
C LEU A 110 -6.85 -4.69 15.95
N VAL A 111 -5.81 -5.33 16.50
CA VAL A 111 -5.95 -6.11 17.74
C VAL A 111 -5.81 -5.22 18.98
N GLN A 112 -4.95 -4.20 18.95
CA GLN A 112 -4.80 -3.25 20.06
C GLN A 112 -6.10 -2.49 20.35
N GLU A 113 -6.82 -2.02 19.33
CA GLU A 113 -8.12 -1.36 19.50
C GLU A 113 -9.14 -2.28 20.18
N VAL A 114 -9.15 -3.57 19.86
CA VAL A 114 -10.04 -4.56 20.51
C VAL A 114 -9.68 -4.73 21.99
N ILE A 115 -8.38 -4.84 22.31
CA ILE A 115 -7.89 -4.96 23.68
C ILE A 115 -8.27 -3.72 24.51
N GLU A 116 -8.06 -2.52 23.96
CA GLU A 116 -8.40 -1.25 24.62
C GLU A 116 -9.90 -1.05 24.76
N HIS A 117 -10.68 -1.32 23.72
CA HIS A 117 -12.14 -1.21 23.73
C HIS A 117 -12.78 -2.15 24.76
N LEU A 118 -12.22 -3.36 24.93
CA LEU A 118 -12.66 -4.32 25.94
C LEU A 118 -12.04 -4.07 27.33
N LYS A 119 -11.25 -3.00 27.47
CA LYS A 119 -10.67 -2.51 28.73
C LYS A 119 -9.83 -3.55 29.46
N TYR A 120 -9.12 -4.41 28.74
CA TYR A 120 -8.21 -5.36 29.37
C TYR A 120 -7.01 -4.64 30.00
N ARG A 121 -6.66 -5.01 31.24
CA ARG A 121 -5.58 -4.37 32.03
C ARG A 121 -4.46 -5.34 32.44
N GLY A 122 -4.56 -6.61 32.06
CA GLY A 122 -3.54 -7.62 32.36
C GLY A 122 -2.34 -7.54 31.40
N PRO A 123 -1.36 -8.45 31.56
CA PRO A 123 -0.16 -8.47 30.72
C PRO A 123 -0.48 -8.80 29.26
N VAL A 124 0.12 -8.04 28.34
CA VAL A 124 -0.02 -8.22 26.89
C VAL A 124 1.33 -8.45 26.24
N GLN A 125 1.47 -9.55 25.52
CA GLN A 125 2.63 -9.87 24.69
C GLN A 125 2.29 -9.75 23.20
N ARG A 126 3.30 -9.61 22.35
CA ARG A 126 3.20 -9.52 20.89
C ARG A 126 3.82 -10.76 20.26
N LEU A 127 3.08 -11.39 19.37
CA LEU A 127 3.50 -12.51 18.53
C LEU A 127 3.59 -12.03 17.08
N LEU A 128 4.79 -12.07 16.49
CA LEU A 128 5.01 -11.65 15.09
C LEU A 128 5.16 -12.88 14.20
N ILE A 129 4.25 -13.04 13.24
CA ILE A 129 4.26 -14.18 12.30
C ILE A 129 4.27 -13.64 10.88
N SER A 130 5.35 -13.90 10.15
CA SER A 130 5.49 -13.58 8.71
C SER A 130 5.41 -14.82 7.81
N ASP A 131 5.37 -16.01 8.40
CA ASP A 131 5.33 -17.32 7.74
C ASP A 131 4.42 -18.27 8.53
N LEU A 132 3.42 -18.87 7.86
CA LEU A 132 2.40 -19.75 8.46
C LEU A 132 2.83 -21.23 8.54
N ASN A 133 4.06 -21.55 8.15
CA ASN A 133 4.62 -22.87 8.30
C ASN A 133 4.89 -23.18 9.77
N ARG A 134 4.55 -24.42 10.20
CA ARG A 134 4.59 -24.83 11.62
C ARG A 134 5.93 -24.53 12.30
N PRO A 135 7.11 -24.80 11.70
CA PRO A 135 8.39 -24.45 12.33
C PRO A 135 8.56 -22.95 12.58
N ALA A 136 8.12 -22.09 11.65
CA ALA A 136 8.21 -20.65 11.79
C ALA A 136 7.27 -20.14 12.90
N VAL A 137 6.03 -20.63 12.94
CA VAL A 137 5.06 -20.29 13.98
C VAL A 137 5.53 -20.76 15.36
N SER A 138 6.08 -21.97 15.47
CA SER A 138 6.63 -22.49 16.74
C SER A 138 7.80 -21.63 17.24
N ARG A 139 8.72 -21.19 16.35
CA ARG A 139 9.79 -20.25 16.73
C ARG A 139 9.22 -18.92 17.21
N ALA A 140 8.24 -18.36 16.52
CA ALA A 140 7.60 -17.10 16.89
C ALA A 140 6.90 -17.20 18.26
N LEU A 141 6.23 -18.32 18.55
CA LEU A 141 5.60 -18.58 19.85
C LEU A 141 6.60 -18.68 21.01
N ALA A 142 7.84 -19.07 20.73
CA ALA A 142 8.93 -19.12 21.72
C ALA A 142 9.63 -17.75 21.92
N SER A 143 9.34 -16.76 21.07
CA SER A 143 10.02 -15.45 21.04
C SER A 143 9.03 -14.28 21.17
N LEU A 144 8.06 -14.43 22.08
CA LEU A 144 7.10 -13.38 22.41
C LEU A 144 7.78 -12.15 22.99
N ARG A 145 7.34 -10.97 22.56
CA ARG A 145 7.85 -9.67 23.05
C ARG A 145 6.81 -8.94 23.88
N PRO A 146 7.18 -8.08 24.84
CA PRO A 146 6.25 -7.13 25.45
C PRO A 146 5.51 -6.29 24.39
N ASN A 147 4.17 -6.24 24.43
CA ASN A 147 3.42 -5.45 23.45
C ASN A 147 3.64 -3.94 23.61
N ALA A 148 4.09 -3.48 24.78
CA ALA A 148 4.43 -2.08 25.02
C ALA A 148 5.54 -1.55 24.08
N GLU A 149 6.43 -2.41 23.60
CA GLU A 149 7.47 -2.05 22.62
C GLU A 149 6.88 -1.58 21.28
N PHE A 150 5.63 -1.93 21.00
CA PHE A 150 4.93 -1.62 19.74
C PHE A 150 3.98 -0.43 19.88
N GLN A 151 4.01 0.29 21.01
CA GLN A 151 3.19 1.48 21.22
C GLN A 151 3.42 2.59 20.18
N PRO A 152 4.66 2.88 19.73
CA PRO A 152 4.88 3.86 18.66
C PRO A 152 4.22 3.43 17.34
N LEU A 153 4.24 2.12 17.04
CA LEU A 153 3.60 1.56 15.84
C LEU A 153 2.07 1.71 15.91
N PHE A 154 1.48 1.41 17.07
CA PHE A 154 0.05 1.63 17.32
C PHE A 154 -0.33 3.11 17.18
N GLN A 155 0.42 4.02 17.82
CA GLN A 155 0.16 5.46 17.75
C GLN A 155 0.24 5.99 16.32
N ALA A 156 1.21 5.53 15.53
CA ALA A 156 1.30 5.88 14.11
C ALA A 156 0.07 5.40 13.32
N ALA A 157 -0.43 4.20 13.61
CA ALA A 157 -1.62 3.65 12.95
C ALA A 157 -2.88 4.43 13.31
N GLN A 158 -3.05 4.71 14.60
CA GLN A 158 -4.17 5.45 15.14
C GLN A 158 -4.18 6.90 14.63
N ALA A 159 -3.02 7.56 14.60
CA ALA A 159 -2.87 8.90 14.05
C ALA A 159 -3.28 8.94 12.57
N ARG A 160 -2.84 7.95 11.76
CA ARG A 160 -3.25 7.82 10.37
C ARG A 160 -4.77 7.66 10.25
N SER A 161 -5.35 6.70 10.98
CA SER A 161 -6.79 6.41 10.94
C SER A 161 -7.63 7.66 11.26
N ARG A 162 -7.26 8.38 12.32
CA ARG A 162 -7.92 9.62 12.74
C ARG A 162 -7.73 10.77 11.76
N ALA A 163 -6.52 10.94 11.21
CA ALA A 163 -6.26 11.97 10.22
C ALA A 163 -7.04 11.73 8.91
N ASP A 164 -7.10 10.47 8.46
CA ASP A 164 -7.87 10.09 7.28
C ASP A 164 -9.38 10.28 7.50
N TRP A 165 -9.87 10.00 8.71
CA TRP A 165 -11.26 10.31 9.10
C TRP A 165 -11.54 11.82 9.09
N LEU A 166 -10.71 12.63 9.77
CA LEU A 166 -10.87 14.09 9.83
C LEU A 166 -10.87 14.71 8.44
N TYR A 167 -9.90 14.34 7.62
CA TYR A 167 -9.75 14.88 6.26
C TYR A 167 -10.90 14.41 5.36
N GLY A 168 -11.15 13.10 5.37
CA GLY A 168 -12.12 12.45 4.49
C GLY A 168 -13.55 12.89 4.77
N ILE A 169 -13.99 12.82 6.03
CA ILE A 169 -15.35 13.16 6.44
C ILE A 169 -15.65 14.63 6.16
N ASN A 170 -14.78 15.53 6.63
CA ASN A 170 -15.04 16.96 6.52
C ASN A 170 -15.02 17.45 5.07
N LEU A 171 -14.00 17.08 4.29
CA LEU A 171 -13.90 17.56 2.92
C LEU A 171 -14.93 16.90 2.00
N THR A 172 -15.24 15.61 2.20
CA THR A 172 -16.31 14.95 1.42
C THR A 172 -17.66 15.62 1.69
N ARG A 173 -17.99 15.91 2.96
CA ARG A 173 -19.23 16.61 3.31
C ARG A 173 -19.27 18.02 2.71
N ALA A 174 -18.19 18.78 2.85
CA ALA A 174 -18.08 20.13 2.29
C ALA A 174 -18.28 20.12 0.77
N TRP A 175 -17.49 19.34 0.03
CA TRP A 175 -17.54 19.31 -1.43
C TRP A 175 -18.86 18.74 -1.96
N THR A 176 -19.43 17.72 -1.31
CA THR A 176 -20.74 17.20 -1.70
C THR A 176 -21.84 18.24 -1.52
N LEU A 177 -21.85 18.99 -0.42
CA LEU A 177 -22.83 20.06 -0.20
C LEU A 177 -22.67 21.20 -1.21
N THR A 178 -21.44 21.62 -1.50
CA THR A 178 -21.16 22.62 -2.55
C THR A 178 -21.59 22.13 -3.93
N GLY A 179 -21.32 20.86 -4.26
CA GLY A 179 -21.77 20.25 -5.51
C GLY A 179 -23.29 20.25 -5.66
N ARG A 180 -24.01 19.90 -4.59
CA ARG A 180 -25.49 19.93 -4.58
C ARG A 180 -26.05 21.33 -4.82
N GLN A 181 -25.43 22.37 -4.23
CA GLN A 181 -25.80 23.76 -4.50
C GLN A 181 -25.61 24.14 -5.99
N ALA A 182 -24.67 23.49 -6.68
CA ALA A 182 -24.42 23.64 -8.11
C ALA A 182 -25.22 22.65 -9.00
N GLY A 183 -26.19 21.91 -8.43
CA GLY A 183 -27.04 20.97 -9.18
C GLY A 183 -26.45 19.56 -9.36
N HIS A 184 -25.41 19.19 -8.60
CA HIS A 184 -24.85 17.83 -8.62
C HIS A 184 -25.47 16.94 -7.54
N ASP A 185 -26.13 15.85 -7.94
CA ASP A 185 -26.82 14.93 -7.03
C ASP A 185 -25.95 13.79 -6.44
N GLY A 186 -24.67 13.71 -6.83
CA GLY A 186 -23.74 12.68 -6.36
C GLY A 186 -22.92 13.07 -5.12
N VAL A 187 -22.12 12.11 -4.64
CA VAL A 187 -21.11 12.34 -3.59
C VAL A 187 -19.80 12.77 -4.25
N LEU A 188 -19.28 13.91 -3.83
CA LEU A 188 -17.95 14.38 -4.22
C LEU A 188 -16.96 14.00 -3.12
N SER A 189 -16.46 12.77 -3.17
CA SER A 189 -15.55 12.23 -2.17
C SER A 189 -14.17 12.88 -2.28
N VAL A 190 -13.69 13.38 -1.15
CA VAL A 190 -12.35 13.97 -1.03
C VAL A 190 -11.60 13.21 0.05
N GLY A 191 -10.40 12.78 -0.27
CA GLY A 191 -9.56 12.02 0.66
C GLY A 191 -8.09 12.18 0.34
N ARG A 192 -7.26 12.15 1.39
CA ARG A 192 -5.82 12.41 1.33
C ARG A 192 -5.07 11.45 0.39
N VAL A 193 -5.63 10.28 0.07
CA VAL A 193 -5.06 9.31 -0.88
C VAL A 193 -5.79 9.34 -2.22
N GLN A 194 -7.12 9.20 -2.23
CA GLN A 194 -7.90 9.12 -3.48
C GLN A 194 -7.78 10.39 -4.34
N THR A 195 -7.78 11.57 -3.71
CA THR A 195 -7.81 12.85 -4.43
C THR A 195 -6.47 13.16 -5.09
N PRO A 196 -5.29 12.97 -4.45
CA PRO A 196 -4.01 13.06 -5.16
C PRO A 196 -3.85 12.04 -6.29
N VAL A 197 -4.37 10.81 -6.14
CA VAL A 197 -4.36 9.80 -7.21
C VAL A 197 -5.16 10.28 -8.42
N LEU A 198 -6.39 10.76 -8.21
CA LEU A 198 -7.17 11.40 -9.27
C LEU A 198 -6.42 12.58 -9.89
N GLY A 199 -5.78 13.40 -9.06
CA GLY A 199 -4.99 14.54 -9.53
C GLY A 199 -3.80 14.15 -10.42
N LEU A 200 -3.17 12.99 -10.19
CA LEU A 200 -2.09 12.50 -11.07
C LEU A 200 -2.62 12.17 -12.47
N ILE A 201 -3.80 11.54 -12.54
CA ILE A 201 -4.47 11.19 -13.80
C ILE A 201 -4.89 12.47 -14.53
N VAL A 202 -5.64 13.35 -13.86
CA VAL A 202 -6.12 14.61 -14.45
C VAL A 202 -4.96 15.47 -14.96
N ARG A 203 -3.86 15.59 -14.20
CA ARG A 203 -2.68 16.34 -14.66
C ARG A 203 -2.06 15.71 -15.90
N ARG A 204 -1.94 14.37 -15.95
CA ARG A 204 -1.40 13.67 -17.12
C ARG A 204 -2.29 13.86 -18.34
N ASP A 205 -3.61 13.75 -18.18
CA ASP A 205 -4.58 13.93 -19.26
C ASP A 205 -4.57 15.36 -19.78
N ASN A 206 -4.48 16.36 -18.89
CA ASN A 206 -4.28 17.75 -19.28
C ASN A 206 -2.97 17.93 -20.06
N SER A 207 -1.85 17.36 -19.57
CA SER A 207 -0.57 17.42 -20.31
C SER A 207 -0.64 16.78 -21.69
N ILE A 208 -1.42 15.71 -21.86
CA ILE A 208 -1.64 15.06 -23.18
C ILE A 208 -2.53 15.92 -24.06
N ARG A 209 -3.65 16.43 -23.53
CA ARG A 209 -4.58 17.28 -24.27
C ARG A 209 -3.91 18.57 -24.75
N ASP A 210 -3.10 19.17 -23.90
CA ASP A 210 -2.46 20.46 -24.14
C ASP A 210 -1.13 20.30 -24.92
N PHE A 211 -0.69 19.07 -25.18
CA PHE A 211 0.51 18.77 -25.96
C PHE A 211 0.30 19.17 -27.42
N LYS A 212 1.14 20.10 -27.89
CA LYS A 212 1.23 20.45 -29.32
C LYS A 212 2.41 19.70 -29.93
N PRO A 213 2.17 18.75 -30.85
CA PRO A 213 3.26 18.07 -31.53
C PRO A 213 4.01 19.05 -32.44
N HIS A 214 5.34 19.04 -32.36
CA HIS A 214 6.21 19.81 -33.23
C HIS A 214 7.20 18.86 -33.92
N PRO A 215 7.45 19.04 -35.23
CA PRO A 215 8.46 18.24 -35.93
C PRO A 215 9.86 18.59 -35.41
N PHE A 216 10.74 17.60 -35.39
CA PHE A 216 12.17 17.79 -35.21
C PHE A 216 12.93 16.86 -36.15
N TYR A 217 14.14 17.26 -36.53
CA TYR A 217 14.86 16.67 -37.67
C TYR A 217 16.22 16.10 -37.23
N PRO A 218 16.28 14.88 -36.67
CA PRO A 218 17.55 14.23 -36.38
C PRO A 218 18.22 13.79 -37.70
N LEU A 219 19.50 14.10 -37.87
CA LEU A 219 20.30 13.58 -38.98
C LEU A 219 21.04 12.32 -38.54
N TRP A 220 20.67 11.19 -39.12
CA TRP A 220 21.36 9.91 -38.93
C TRP A 220 22.35 9.67 -40.07
N VAL A 221 23.50 9.09 -39.75
CA VAL A 221 24.57 8.80 -40.71
C VAL A 221 25.04 7.36 -40.52
N ASP A 222 25.07 6.61 -41.61
CA ASP A 222 25.65 5.27 -41.67
C ASP A 222 27.10 5.40 -42.16
N LEU A 223 28.05 5.08 -41.28
CA LEU A 223 29.48 5.23 -41.50
C LEU A 223 30.09 3.87 -41.81
N GLN A 224 30.84 3.77 -42.91
CA GLN A 224 31.71 2.62 -43.16
C GLN A 224 32.97 2.76 -42.30
N VAL A 225 33.30 1.71 -41.56
CA VAL A 225 34.54 1.61 -40.77
C VAL A 225 35.35 0.40 -41.24
N ALA A 226 36.61 0.29 -40.82
CA ALA A 226 37.50 -0.79 -41.24
C ALA A 226 36.92 -2.20 -41.00
N GLN A 227 36.06 -2.36 -39.99
CA GLN A 227 35.39 -3.61 -39.64
C GLN A 227 33.87 -3.40 -39.52
N GLY A 228 33.20 -3.15 -40.66
CA GLY A 228 31.75 -3.12 -40.75
C GLY A 228 31.17 -1.70 -40.82
N GLN A 229 29.98 -1.52 -40.21
CA GLN A 229 29.21 -0.28 -40.28
C GLN A 229 28.84 0.22 -38.89
N LEU A 230 28.84 1.54 -38.72
CA LEU A 230 28.43 2.23 -37.50
C LEU A 230 27.33 3.22 -37.84
N ARG A 231 26.23 3.20 -37.09
CA ARG A 231 25.19 4.22 -37.18
C ARG A 231 25.40 5.28 -36.11
N ALA A 232 25.49 6.53 -36.52
CA ALA A 232 25.63 7.69 -35.64
C ALA A 232 24.52 8.72 -35.93
N TRP A 233 24.30 9.65 -35.01
CA TRP A 233 23.49 10.83 -35.26
C TRP A 233 24.34 12.09 -35.11
N TRP A 234 24.01 13.10 -35.90
CA TRP A 234 24.61 14.42 -35.78
C TRP A 234 24.14 15.09 -34.49
N ALA A 235 25.07 15.60 -33.68
CA ALA A 235 24.79 16.50 -32.57
C ALA A 235 24.93 17.96 -33.06
N PRO A 236 23.82 18.70 -33.29
CA PRO A 236 23.91 20.05 -33.82
C PRO A 236 24.56 21.01 -32.81
N LYS A 237 25.30 21.98 -33.32
CA LYS A 237 25.93 23.03 -32.48
C LYS A 237 24.88 24.03 -31.99
N ALA A 238 25.17 24.74 -30.89
CA ALA A 238 24.23 25.67 -30.25
C ALA A 238 23.73 26.84 -31.11
N HIS A 239 24.41 27.18 -32.21
CA HIS A 239 23.95 28.21 -33.15
C HIS A 239 22.88 27.72 -34.14
N GLN A 240 22.61 26.41 -34.16
CA GLN A 240 21.57 25.83 -35.00
C GLN A 240 20.18 26.14 -34.42
N PRO A 241 19.12 26.11 -35.25
CA PRO A 241 17.75 26.30 -34.79
C PRO A 241 17.32 25.07 -33.96
N LEU A 242 17.52 25.18 -32.65
CA LEU A 242 17.25 24.14 -31.67
C LEU A 242 16.10 24.54 -30.75
N ASP A 243 15.31 23.55 -30.31
CA ASP A 243 14.41 23.74 -29.18
C ASP A 243 15.13 23.61 -27.82
N GLU A 244 14.38 23.76 -26.73
CA GLU A 244 14.89 23.67 -25.36
C GLU A 244 15.49 22.29 -25.03
N GLN A 245 15.11 21.23 -25.74
CA GLN A 245 15.65 19.88 -25.61
C GLN A 245 16.84 19.63 -26.54
N ARG A 246 17.36 20.69 -27.20
CA ARG A 246 18.45 20.63 -28.19
C ARG A 246 18.11 19.79 -29.42
N ARG A 247 16.83 19.72 -29.80
CA ARG A 247 16.37 19.06 -31.03
C ARG A 247 16.28 20.07 -32.16
N LEU A 248 16.74 19.70 -33.35
CA LEU A 248 16.73 20.58 -34.52
C LEU A 248 15.30 20.80 -35.03
N ILE A 249 14.83 22.04 -35.03
CA ILE A 249 13.44 22.41 -35.40
C ILE A 249 13.28 22.93 -36.83
N ASP A 250 14.38 23.19 -37.53
CA ASP A 250 14.41 23.49 -38.96
C ASP A 250 15.28 22.47 -39.67
N ARG A 251 14.76 21.91 -40.76
CA ARG A 251 15.42 20.84 -41.51
C ARG A 251 16.61 21.33 -42.33
N THR A 252 16.65 22.62 -42.69
CA THR A 252 17.62 23.20 -43.63
C THR A 252 19.09 22.86 -43.30
N PRO A 253 19.57 22.98 -42.04
CA PRO A 253 20.95 22.63 -41.71
C PRO A 253 21.26 21.14 -41.80
N ALA A 254 20.29 20.29 -41.46
CA ALA A 254 20.44 18.85 -41.58
C ALA A 254 20.50 18.42 -43.06
N ASP A 255 19.66 18.98 -43.92
CA ASP A 255 19.68 18.69 -45.36
C ASP A 255 20.98 19.17 -46.02
N ALA A 256 21.44 20.38 -45.66
CA ALA A 256 22.69 20.92 -46.17
C ALA A 256 23.90 20.05 -45.78
N LEU A 257 23.94 19.57 -44.53
CA LEU A 257 24.97 18.64 -44.08
C LEU A 257 24.83 17.28 -44.77
N ALA A 258 23.61 16.74 -44.86
CA ALA A 258 23.34 15.46 -45.51
C ALA A 258 23.83 15.41 -46.97
N ALA A 259 23.70 16.52 -47.71
CA ALA A 259 24.20 16.62 -49.09
C ALA A 259 25.74 16.52 -49.21
N GLN A 260 26.47 16.86 -48.15
CA GLN A 260 27.93 16.86 -48.13
C GLN A 260 28.55 15.55 -47.62
N LEU A 261 27.77 14.69 -46.98
CA LEU A 261 28.25 13.47 -46.33
C LEU A 261 28.59 12.30 -47.29
N PRO A 262 27.94 12.11 -48.45
CA PRO A 262 28.30 11.03 -49.37
C PRO A 262 29.77 11.09 -49.80
N GLY A 263 30.53 10.04 -49.53
CA GLY A 263 31.96 9.97 -49.83
C GLY A 263 32.87 10.77 -48.89
N ALA A 264 32.31 11.53 -47.94
CA ALA A 264 33.09 12.22 -46.92
C ALA A 264 33.73 11.23 -45.93
N ARG A 265 34.86 11.62 -45.35
CA ARG A 265 35.57 10.83 -44.33
C ARG A 265 35.43 11.50 -42.98
N GLY A 266 35.08 10.72 -41.96
CA GLY A 266 35.06 11.15 -40.56
C GLY A 266 36.29 10.66 -39.81
N THR A 267 36.66 11.38 -38.75
CA THR A 267 37.73 10.98 -37.81
C THR A 267 37.11 10.72 -36.44
N LEU A 268 37.43 9.57 -35.84
CA LEU A 268 37.08 9.28 -34.45
C LEU A 268 37.88 10.20 -33.53
N THR A 269 37.21 11.15 -32.88
CA THR A 269 37.86 12.11 -31.97
C THR A 269 38.00 11.59 -30.55
N THR A 270 37.03 10.80 -30.09
CA THR A 270 36.97 10.32 -28.70
C THR A 270 36.28 8.96 -28.67
N LEU A 271 36.88 8.02 -27.95
CA LEU A 271 36.31 6.72 -27.64
C LEU A 271 36.33 6.54 -26.13
N ASP A 272 35.15 6.49 -25.52
CA ASP A 272 35.00 6.16 -24.11
C ASP A 272 34.42 4.75 -23.99
N GLN A 273 35.18 3.85 -23.37
CA GLN A 273 34.78 2.47 -23.14
C GLN A 273 34.72 2.22 -21.63
N GLN A 274 33.53 1.93 -21.15
CA GLN A 274 33.28 1.69 -19.74
C GLN A 274 32.69 0.29 -19.54
N GLU A 275 33.33 -0.50 -18.70
CA GLU A 275 32.73 -1.72 -18.20
C GLU A 275 31.69 -1.38 -17.13
N LYS A 276 30.42 -1.71 -17.39
CA LYS A 276 29.32 -1.45 -16.46
C LYS A 276 28.82 -2.76 -15.88
N ARG A 277 28.83 -2.86 -14.55
CA ARG A 277 28.24 -3.99 -13.83
C ARG A 277 26.81 -3.65 -13.41
N GLN A 278 25.85 -4.48 -13.83
CA GLN A 278 24.47 -4.38 -13.37
C GLN A 278 24.23 -5.44 -12.28
N ALA A 279 23.87 -5.00 -11.08
CA ALA A 279 23.48 -5.89 -10.00
C ALA A 279 22.09 -6.50 -10.26
N PRO A 280 21.80 -7.72 -9.74
CA PRO A 280 20.47 -8.28 -9.81
C PRO A 280 19.47 -7.40 -9.02
N PRO A 281 18.19 -7.37 -9.42
CA PRO A 281 17.17 -6.69 -8.63
C PRO A 281 16.99 -7.36 -7.27
N LEU A 282 16.62 -6.57 -6.25
CA LEU A 282 16.27 -7.07 -4.93
C LEU A 282 15.04 -8.01 -4.97
N PRO A 283 14.79 -8.81 -3.92
CA PRO A 283 13.51 -9.50 -3.72
C PRO A 283 12.30 -8.56 -3.79
N TYR A 284 11.10 -9.10 -4.00
CA TYR A 284 9.91 -8.29 -4.21
C TYR A 284 9.32 -7.71 -2.92
N SER A 285 8.96 -6.43 -2.96
CA SER A 285 7.84 -5.88 -2.20
C SER A 285 6.54 -6.07 -3.00
N LEU A 286 5.38 -5.92 -2.35
CA LEU A 286 4.08 -6.07 -3.02
C LEU A 286 3.94 -5.14 -4.24
N SER A 287 4.33 -3.86 -4.11
CA SER A 287 4.21 -2.88 -5.19
C SER A 287 5.15 -3.22 -6.37
N ALA A 288 6.38 -3.65 -6.09
CA ALA A 288 7.32 -4.07 -7.12
C ALA A 288 6.81 -5.30 -7.89
N LEU A 289 6.22 -6.27 -7.17
CA LEU A 289 5.59 -7.44 -7.78
C LEU A 289 4.38 -7.05 -8.63
N GLN A 290 3.51 -6.16 -8.12
CA GLN A 290 2.35 -5.66 -8.87
C GLN A 290 2.75 -4.96 -10.16
N VAL A 291 3.81 -4.13 -10.15
CA VAL A 291 4.31 -3.47 -11.37
C VAL A 291 4.84 -4.47 -12.39
N ASP A 292 5.66 -5.44 -11.95
CA ASP A 292 6.23 -6.43 -12.87
C ASP A 292 5.15 -7.38 -13.43
N ALA A 293 4.19 -7.80 -12.59
CA ALA A 293 3.07 -8.63 -13.01
C ALA A 293 2.10 -7.90 -13.95
N ALA A 294 1.84 -6.61 -13.72
CA ALA A 294 1.07 -5.79 -14.65
C ALA A 294 1.77 -5.69 -16.02
N ARG A 295 3.09 -5.46 -16.02
CA ARG A 295 3.89 -5.37 -17.25
C ARG A 295 3.92 -6.69 -18.04
N ARG A 296 4.11 -7.82 -17.35
CA ARG A 296 4.33 -9.13 -18.00
C ARG A 296 3.03 -9.85 -18.34
N PHE A 297 2.00 -9.69 -17.51
CA PHE A 297 0.80 -10.52 -17.56
C PHE A 297 -0.51 -9.72 -17.59
N GLY A 298 -0.46 -8.38 -17.56
CA GLY A 298 -1.66 -7.54 -17.57
C GLY A 298 -2.53 -7.67 -16.32
N LEU A 299 -1.98 -8.21 -15.23
CA LEU A 299 -2.74 -8.42 -13.99
C LEU A 299 -2.95 -7.10 -13.24
N SER A 300 -4.18 -6.88 -12.76
CA SER A 300 -4.47 -5.73 -11.90
C SER A 300 -3.80 -5.88 -10.53
N ALA A 301 -3.55 -4.76 -9.86
CA ALA A 301 -2.94 -4.74 -8.54
C ALA A 301 -3.74 -5.58 -7.51
N GLN A 302 -5.08 -5.53 -7.59
CA GLN A 302 -5.96 -6.31 -6.71
C GLN A 302 -5.86 -7.81 -7.00
N MET A 303 -5.84 -8.22 -8.27
CA MET A 303 -5.75 -9.62 -8.65
C MET A 303 -4.42 -10.24 -8.19
N VAL A 304 -3.31 -9.50 -8.30
CA VAL A 304 -2.00 -9.93 -7.77
C VAL A 304 -2.07 -10.12 -6.26
N LEU A 305 -2.63 -9.17 -5.51
CA LEU A 305 -2.78 -9.28 -4.06
C LEU A 305 -3.63 -10.50 -3.67
N ASP A 306 -4.74 -10.75 -4.36
CA ASP A 306 -5.62 -11.90 -4.07
C ASP A 306 -4.91 -13.23 -4.33
N ILE A 307 -4.13 -13.33 -5.41
CA ILE A 307 -3.29 -14.51 -5.69
C ILE A 307 -2.25 -14.69 -4.58
N CYS A 308 -1.53 -13.63 -4.22
CA CYS A 308 -0.52 -13.70 -3.16
C CYS A 308 -1.15 -14.08 -1.81
N GLN A 309 -2.37 -13.61 -1.50
CA GLN A 309 -3.08 -14.05 -0.28
C GLN A 309 -3.38 -15.54 -0.30
N ARG A 310 -3.79 -16.12 -1.43
CA ARG A 310 -3.98 -17.57 -1.53
C ARG A 310 -2.66 -18.33 -1.37
N LEU A 311 -1.60 -17.86 -2.03
CA LEU A 311 -0.27 -18.48 -1.93
C LEU A 311 0.28 -18.45 -0.49
N TYR A 312 0.03 -17.36 0.24
CA TYR A 312 0.44 -17.20 1.64
C TYR A 312 -0.44 -18.03 2.59
N GLU A 313 -1.76 -17.87 2.54
CA GLU A 313 -2.67 -18.41 3.56
C GLU A 313 -3.09 -19.86 3.31
N GLN A 314 -3.34 -20.21 2.04
CA GLN A 314 -3.88 -21.53 1.67
C GLN A 314 -2.74 -22.50 1.35
N HIS A 315 -1.79 -22.07 0.51
CA HIS A 315 -0.73 -22.94 0.01
C HIS A 315 0.58 -22.86 0.80
N LYS A 316 0.77 -21.80 1.61
CA LYS A 316 1.98 -21.56 2.41
C LYS A 316 3.28 -21.57 1.59
N LEU A 317 3.21 -21.08 0.35
CA LEU A 317 4.32 -21.09 -0.62
C LEU A 317 5.16 -19.80 -0.59
N ILE A 318 4.61 -18.71 -0.06
CA ILE A 318 5.30 -17.42 0.05
C ILE A 318 5.18 -16.86 1.47
N THR A 319 6.01 -15.89 1.80
CA THR A 319 5.94 -15.11 3.05
C THR A 319 4.88 -14.00 2.97
N TYR A 320 4.70 -13.26 4.05
CA TYR A 320 3.68 -12.21 4.19
C TYR A 320 3.59 -11.26 2.97
N PRO A 321 2.48 -11.30 2.21
CA PRO A 321 2.41 -10.71 0.88
C PRO A 321 2.06 -9.22 0.87
N ARG A 322 1.85 -8.59 2.03
CA ARG A 322 1.58 -7.14 2.13
C ARG A 322 2.82 -6.33 2.53
N SER A 323 4.00 -6.95 2.49
CA SER A 323 5.28 -6.30 2.78
C SER A 323 5.62 -5.21 1.75
N ASP A 324 6.08 -4.06 2.23
CA ASP A 324 6.68 -2.98 1.44
C ASP A 324 8.22 -3.02 1.43
N CYS A 325 8.84 -3.92 2.20
CA CYS A 325 10.29 -4.11 2.31
C CYS A 325 10.88 -4.90 1.11
N ARG A 326 12.14 -4.62 0.75
CA ARG A 326 12.93 -5.32 -0.28
C ARG A 326 14.34 -5.64 0.20
#